data_AF-C6SKA1-F1
#
_entry.id   AF-C6SKA1-F1
#
_cell.length_a   1.000
_cell.length_b   1.000
_cell.length_c   1.000
_cell.angle_alpha   90.00
_cell.angle_beta   90.00
_cell.angle_gamma   90.00
#
_symmetry.space_group_name_H-M   'P 1'
#
loop_
_entity.id
_entity.type
_entity.pdbx_description
1 polymer ?
#
loop_
_entity_poly.entity_id
_entity_poly.type
_entity_poly.pdbx_seq_one_letter_code
_entity_poly.pdbx_strand_id
1 'polypeptide(L)' 'MAVALRYYDETGKRTARPSYADVGLPTCLWRIVSMKKLTIKVDFVCVADAAESEDRYALKDKIEESIRAVVADDADIAV' A
#
# COMPACT_ATOMS: atom_id res chain seq x y z
N MET A 1 -12.23 -2.51 -7.59
CA MET A 1 -11.90 -2.25 -6.17
C MET A 1 -10.40 -2.35 -6.02
N ALA A 2 -9.76 -1.34 -5.46
CA ALA A 2 -8.32 -1.32 -5.28
C ALA A 2 -7.96 -1.26 -3.79
N VAL A 3 -6.77 -1.76 -3.45
CA VAL A 3 -6.31 -1.85 -2.06
C VAL A 3 -4.95 -1.19 -1.94
N ALA A 4 -4.82 -0.27 -0.98
CA ALA A 4 -3.54 0.28 -0.57
C ALA A 4 -3.10 -0.41 0.73
N LEU A 5 -1.90 -1.00 0.74
CA LEU A 5 -1.27 -1.56 1.93
C LEU A 5 -0.08 -0.69 2.35
N ARG A 6 0.00 -0.36 3.64
CA ARG A 6 1.07 0.47 4.20
C ARG A 6 1.57 -0.15 5.49
N TYR A 7 2.89 -0.21 5.64
CA TYR A 7 3.55 -0.82 6.79
C TYR A 7 4.28 0.21 7.63
N TYR A 8 4.17 0.05 8.94
CA TYR A 8 4.73 0.93 9.95
C TYR A 8 5.52 0.12 10.97
N ASP A 9 6.69 0.62 11.35
CA ASP A 9 7.55 0.01 12.36
C ASP A 9 7.11 0.37 13.80
N GLU A 10 7.91 -0.07 14.78
CA GLU A 10 7.67 0.18 16.20
C GLU A 10 7.64 1.66 16.58
N THR A 11 8.28 2.53 15.80
CA THR A 11 8.29 3.99 15.99
C THR A 11 7.14 4.70 15.29
N GLY A 12 6.28 3.96 14.59
CA GLY A 12 5.23 4.53 13.75
C GLY A 12 5.77 5.10 12.45
N LYS A 13 7.02 4.80 12.06
CA LYS A 13 7.61 5.24 10.81
C LYS A 13 7.29 4.26 9.68
N ARG A 14 6.97 4.82 8.50
CA ARG A 14 6.68 4.02 7.31
C ARG A 14 7.90 3.21 6.89
N THR A 15 7.70 1.92 6.60
CA THR A 15 8.79 0.99 6.28
C THR A 15 8.41 0.03 5.15
N ALA A 16 9.39 -0.39 4.35
CA ALA A 16 9.23 -1.45 3.34
C ALA A 16 9.86 -2.77 3.79
N ARG A 17 10.34 -2.86 5.03
CA ARG A 17 10.99 -4.06 5.59
C ARG A 17 10.15 -5.34 5.50
N PRO A 18 8.82 -5.34 5.72
CA PRO A 18 8.00 -6.55 5.56
C PRO A 18 7.57 -6.81 4.11
N SER A 19 8.14 -6.11 3.12
CA SER A 19 7.84 -6.34 1.71
C SER A 19 8.19 -7.77 1.28
N TYR A 20 7.26 -8.38 0.55
CA TYR A 20 7.36 -9.71 -0.04
C TYR A 20 7.99 -9.70 -1.44
N ALA A 21 8.22 -8.52 -2.02
CA ALA A 21 8.79 -8.40 -3.36
C ALA A 21 10.27 -8.84 -3.37
N ASP A 22 10.66 -9.56 -4.42
CA ASP A 22 12.04 -9.92 -4.74
C ASP A 22 12.77 -10.80 -3.70
N VAL A 23 12.03 -11.48 -2.82
CA VAL A 23 12.59 -12.38 -1.81
C VAL A 23 11.79 -13.68 -1.65
N GLY A 24 12.48 -14.76 -1.30
CA GLY A 24 11.86 -16.06 -1.02
C GLY A 24 11.12 -16.08 0.33
N LEU A 25 10.12 -16.96 0.45
CA LEU A 25 9.26 -17.09 1.63
C LEU A 25 10.03 -17.13 2.98
N PRO A 26 11.15 -17.89 3.13
CA PRO A 26 11.88 -17.92 4.40
C PRO A 26 12.45 -16.54 4.78
N THR A 27 12.94 -15.78 3.80
CA THR A 27 13.49 -14.43 4.01
C THR A 27 12.37 -13.44 4.34
N CYS A 28 11.23 -13.52 3.65
CA CYS A 28 10.04 -12.72 3.98
C CYS A 28 9.60 -12.96 5.43
N LEU A 29 9.47 -14.24 5.81
CA LEU A 29 9.01 -14.61 7.14
C LEU A 29 9.97 -14.09 8.20
N TRP A 30 11.28 -14.28 7.99
CA TRP A 30 12.31 -13.76 8.89
C TRP A 30 12.23 -12.24 9.06
N ARG A 31 12.03 -11.49 7.96
CA ARG A 31 11.89 -10.02 8.00
C ARG A 31 10.73 -9.58 8.88
N ILE A 32 9.61 -10.30 8.84
CA ILE A 32 8.40 -9.98 9.62
C ILE A 32 8.60 -10.35 11.09
N VAL A 33 9.03 -11.59 11.38
CA VAL A 33 9.17 -12.07 12.77
C VAL A 33 10.31 -11.36 13.52
N SER A 34 11.26 -10.76 12.81
CA SER A 34 12.35 -9.97 13.41
C SER A 34 11.94 -8.55 13.78
N MET A 35 10.76 -8.08 13.39
CA MET A 35 10.26 -6.76 13.78
C MET A 35 9.59 -6.85 15.15
N LYS A 36 9.92 -5.95 16.09
CA LYS A 36 9.30 -5.98 17.42
C LYS A 36 7.82 -5.65 17.37
N LYS A 37 7.45 -4.71 16.49
CA LYS A 37 6.07 -4.32 16.22
C LYS A 37 5.94 -3.98 14.74
N LEU A 38 4.86 -4.47 14.15
CA LEU A 38 4.47 -4.18 12.78
C LEU A 38 3.02 -3.73 12.81
N THR A 39 2.77 -2.52 12.30
CA THR A 39 1.41 -2.00 12.10
C THR A 39 1.12 -1.95 10.61
N ILE A 40 -0.02 -2.50 10.20
CA ILE A 40 -0.45 -2.57 8.80
C ILE A 40 -1.72 -1.75 8.66
N LYS A 41 -1.68 -0.70 7.84
CA LYS A 41 -2.89 0.02 7.42
C LYS A 41 -3.34 -0.54 6.06
N VAL A 42 -4.63 -0.83 5.95
CA VAL A 42 -5.27 -1.36 4.76
C VAL A 42 -6.43 -0.45 4.40
N ASP A 43 -6.38 0.11 3.21
CA ASP A 43 -7.36 1.08 2.73
C ASP A 43 -7.97 0.58 1.43
N PHE A 44 -9.29 0.56 1.40
CA PHE A 44 -10.07 0.11 0.25
C PHE A 44 -10.53 1.33 -0.54
N VAL A 45 -10.03 1.45 -1.77
CA VAL A 45 -10.37 2.54 -2.67
C VAL A 45 -11.43 2.05 -3.65
N CYS A 46 -12.64 2.57 -3.50
CA CYS A 46 -13.72 2.41 -4.47
C CYS A 46 -13.67 3.57 -5.46
N VAL A 47 -13.35 3.25 -6.72
CA VAL A 47 -13.56 4.18 -7.83
C VAL A 47 -14.99 3.95 -8.31
N ALA A 48 -15.91 4.82 -7.89
CA ALA A 48 -17.35 4.65 -8.09
C ALA A 48 -17.82 4.95 -9.53
N ASP A 49 -16.96 5.50 -10.40
CA ASP A 49 -17.32 5.96 -11.75
C ASP A 49 -16.58 5.19 -12.85
N ALA A 50 -16.52 3.87 -12.75
CA ALA A 50 -16.19 3.04 -13.89
C ALA A 50 -17.44 2.93 -14.78
N ALA A 51 -17.75 3.96 -15.56
CA ALA A 51 -18.76 3.85 -16.61
C ALA A 51 -18.35 2.68 -17.51
N GLU A 52 -19.29 1.77 -17.82
CA GLU A 52 -19.03 0.52 -18.55
C GLU A 52 -18.40 0.71 -19.96
N SER A 53 -18.26 1.95 -20.41
CA SER A 53 -17.68 2.36 -21.70
C SER A 53 -16.27 2.94 -21.65
N GLU A 54 -15.64 3.08 -20.49
CA GLU A 54 -14.27 3.62 -20.41
C GLU A 54 -13.20 2.59 -20.83
N ASP A 55 -12.19 3.07 -21.56
CA ASP A 55 -11.00 2.30 -21.89
C ASP A 55 -10.39 1.70 -20.61
N ARG A 56 -10.17 0.38 -20.61
CA ARG A 56 -9.56 -0.37 -19.51
C ARG A 56 -8.23 0.22 -19.04
N TYR A 57 -7.48 0.89 -19.93
CA TYR A 57 -6.23 1.57 -19.57
C TYR A 57 -6.48 2.88 -18.83
N ALA A 58 -7.45 3.69 -19.29
CA ALA A 58 -7.84 4.92 -18.60
C ALA A 58 -8.42 4.64 -17.20
N LEU A 59 -9.19 3.55 -17.06
CA LEU A 59 -9.70 3.14 -15.76
C LEU A 59 -8.57 2.71 -14.80
N LYS A 60 -7.57 2.00 -15.32
CA LYS A 60 -6.37 1.64 -14.54
C LYS A 60 -5.65 2.88 -14.04
N ASP A 61 -5.41 3.85 -14.91
CA ASP A 61 -4.68 5.08 -14.56
C ASP A 61 -5.43 5.88 -13.48
N LYS A 62 -6.77 5.99 -13.57
CA LYS A 62 -7.61 6.62 -12.53
C LYS A 62 -7.52 5.90 -11.18
N ILE A 63 -7.53 4.57 -11.20
CA ILE A 63 -7.39 3.75 -9.99
C ILE A 63 -6.00 3.97 -9.37
N GLU A 64 -4.93 3.95 -10.17
CA GLU A 64 -3.57 4.20 -9.71
C GLU A 64 -3.40 5.60 -9.12
N GLU A 65 -3.98 6.63 -9.77
CA GLU A 65 -3.99 8.01 -9.26
C GLU A 65 -4.72 8.11 -7.91
N SER A 66 -5.89 7.46 -7.79
CA SER A 66 -6.70 7.47 -6.57
C SER A 66 -5.96 6.78 -5.40
N ILE A 67 -5.31 5.64 -5.67
CA ILE A 67 -4.47 4.96 -4.67
C ILE A 67 -3.28 5.85 -4.28
N ARG A 68 -2.64 6.50 -5.26
CA ARG A 68 -1.50 7.38 -5.01
C ARG A 68 -1.89 8.54 -4.10
N ALA A 69 -3.06 9.13 -4.30
CA ALA A 69 -3.59 10.19 -3.45
C ALA A 69 -3.78 9.71 -2.00
N VAL A 70 -4.45 8.55 -1.79
CA VAL A 70 -4.63 7.96 -0.45
C VAL A 70 -3.29 7.69 0.22
N VAL A 71 -2.33 7.16 -0.54
CA VAL A 71 -0.99 6.83 -0.06
C VAL A 71 -0.17 8.08 0.30
N ALA A 72 -0.37 9.18 -0.43
CA ALA A 72 0.30 10.46 -0.21
C ALA A 72 -0.30 11.23 0.98
N ASP A 73 -1.61 11.13 1.22
CA ASP A 73 -2.29 11.78 2.35
C ASP A 73 -1.81 11.23 3.71
N ASP A 74 -1.48 9.94 3.76
CA ASP A 74 -0.93 9.26 4.95
C ASP A 74 0.60 9.43 5.09
N ALA A 75 1.22 10.25 4.25
CA ALA A 75 2.58 10.69 4.48
C ALA A 75 2.57 11.72 5.62
N ASP A 76 2.67 11.23 6.85
CA ASP A 76 2.93 12.06 8.02
C ASP A 76 4.28 12.79 7.83
N ILE A 77 4.17 14.09 7.57
CA ILE A 77 5.02 15.20 8.01
C ILE A 77 6.41 14.75 8.50
N ALA A 78 7.33 14.57 7.56
CA ALA A 78 8.75 14.61 7.89
C ALA A 78 9.15 16.09 8.06
N VAL A 79 9.06 16.61 9.29
CA VAL A 79 9.87 17.75 9.74
C VAL A 79 10.97 17.21 10.65
#